data_AF-A0A6V8CE34-F1
#
_entry.id   AF-A0A6V8CE34-F1
#
_cell.length_a   1.000
_cell.length_b   1.000
_cell.length_c   1.000
_cell.angle_alpha   90.00
_cell.angle_beta   90.00
_cell.angle_gamma   90.00
#
_symmetry.space_group_name_H-M   'P 1'
#
loop_
_entity.id
_entity.type
_entity.pdbx_description
1 polymer ?
#
loop_
_entity_poly.entity_id
_entity_poly.type
_entity_poly.pdbx_seq_one_letter_code
_entity_poly.pdbx_strand_id
1 'polypeptide(L)'
;FAAHHLVELAVQVAEKLNVSEAVIGTTISGIGTSLPELTIALLSVKKSEGVAIGTLVGSNITDPTLSIGIAALVHPLEVSAAGWTITSGLIIPATIVSIGVALLFMRTNYRFRRREGAMLISLYLVFLVLLALQRNGTILAT
;
A
#
# COMPACT_ATOMS: atom_id res chain seq x y z
N PHE A 1 -17.94 1.28 12.66
CA PHE A 1 -18.79 2.21 11.88
C PHE A 1 -18.04 2.78 10.67
N ALA A 2 -16.99 3.60 10.84
CA ALA A 2 -16.24 4.18 9.72
C ALA A 2 -15.54 3.15 8.81
N ALA A 3 -14.88 2.14 9.38
CA ALA A 3 -14.19 1.09 8.60
C ALA A 3 -15.16 0.28 7.71
N HIS A 4 -16.36 -0.03 8.23
CA HIS A 4 -17.39 -0.76 7.48
C HIS A 4 -17.89 0.04 6.27
N HIS A 5 -18.20 1.33 6.47
CA HIS A 5 -18.59 2.21 5.37
C HIS A 5 -17.48 2.46 4.35
N LEU A 6 -16.22 2.51 4.77
CA LEU A 6 -15.10 2.67 3.86
C LEU A 6 -14.97 1.44 2.94
N VAL A 7 -15.13 0.24 3.49
CA VAL A 7 -15.12 -1.01 2.71
C VAL A 7 -16.32 -1.08 1.76
N GLU A 8 -17.54 -0.78 2.22
CA GLU A 8 -18.72 -0.76 1.35
C GLU A 8 -18.57 0.22 0.17
N LEU A 9 -18.11 1.44 0.45
CA LEU A 9 -17.91 2.44 -0.59
C LEU A 9 -16.79 2.04 -1.56
N ALA A 10 -15.72 1.41 -1.07
CA ALA A 10 -14.64 0.91 -1.91
C ALA A 10 -15.11 -0.20 -2.85
N VAL A 11 -15.94 -1.13 -2.35
CA VAL A 11 -16.56 -2.20 -3.16
C VAL A 11 -17.49 -1.61 -4.22
N GLN A 12 -18.40 -0.69 -3.83
CA GLN A 12 -19.34 -0.06 -4.76
C GLN A 12 -18.63 0.74 -5.87
N VAL A 13 -17.53 1.43 -5.55
CA VAL A 13 -16.73 2.16 -6.55
C VAL A 13 -16.09 1.19 -7.53
N ALA A 14 -15.62 0.05 -7.07
CA ALA A 14 -14.96 -0.93 -7.91
C ALA A 14 -15.90 -1.71 -8.83
N GLU A 15 -17.10 -2.04 -8.35
CA GLU A 15 -18.17 -2.60 -9.17
C GLU A 15 -18.51 -1.65 -10.32
N LYS A 16 -18.61 -0.34 -10.03
CA LYS A 16 -18.84 0.70 -11.06
C LYS A 16 -17.68 0.85 -12.04
N LEU A 17 -16.45 0.58 -11.61
CA LEU A 17 -15.24 0.68 -12.44
C LEU A 17 -14.81 -0.66 -13.07
N ASN A 18 -15.60 -1.72 -12.87
CA ASN A 18 -15.38 -3.07 -13.40
C ASN A 18 -13.99 -3.64 -13.04
N VAL A 19 -13.51 -3.34 -11.83
CA VAL A 19 -12.16 -3.68 -11.33
C VAL A 19 -12.22 -4.88 -10.40
N SER A 20 -11.19 -5.74 -10.41
CA SER A 20 -11.15 -6.91 -9.52
C SER A 20 -10.95 -6.51 -8.05
N GLU A 21 -11.51 -7.30 -7.14
CA GLU A 21 -11.43 -7.08 -5.68
C GLU A 21 -10.00 -6.92 -5.14
N ALA A 22 -9.02 -7.60 -5.76
CA ALA A 22 -7.60 -7.47 -5.41
C ALA A 22 -7.06 -6.05 -5.65
N VAL A 23 -7.52 -5.34 -6.69
CA VAL A 23 -7.12 -3.96 -6.98
C VAL A 23 -7.79 -2.99 -6.01
N ILE A 24 -9.02 -3.29 -5.57
CA ILE A 24 -9.71 -2.53 -4.51
C ILE A 24 -8.91 -2.60 -3.21
N GLY A 25 -8.55 -3.82 -2.79
CA GLY A 25 -7.83 -4.06 -1.54
C GLY A 25 -6.45 -3.38 -1.56
N THR A 26 -5.74 -3.45 -2.68
CA THR A 26 -4.38 -2.87 -2.77
C THR A 26 -4.37 -1.36 -3.04
N THR A 27 -5.37 -0.82 -3.74
CA THR A 27 -5.34 0.58 -4.20
C THR A 27 -6.31 1.45 -3.45
N ILE A 28 -7.60 1.08 -3.41
CA ILE A 28 -8.64 1.92 -2.78
C ILE A 28 -8.55 1.80 -1.26
N SER A 29 -8.47 0.57 -0.74
CA SER A 29 -8.29 0.35 0.70
C SER A 29 -6.91 0.84 1.16
N GLY A 30 -5.84 0.56 0.40
CA GLY A 30 -4.50 1.04 0.72
C GLY A 30 -4.40 2.58 0.80
N ILE A 31 -4.97 3.31 -0.18
CA ILE A 31 -5.05 4.77 -0.11
C ILE A 31 -5.95 5.21 1.05
N GLY A 32 -7.09 4.53 1.24
CA GLY A 32 -8.06 4.84 2.29
C GLY A 32 -7.49 4.72 3.70
N THR A 33 -6.63 3.73 3.96
CA THR A 33 -5.96 3.55 5.27
C THR A 33 -4.78 4.49 5.44
N SER A 34 -4.02 4.76 4.37
CA SER A 34 -2.84 5.64 4.45
C SER A 34 -3.15 7.14 4.46
N LEU A 35 -4.36 7.58 4.06
CA LEU A 35 -4.77 8.98 4.12
C LEU A 35 -4.82 9.54 5.56
N PRO A 36 -5.48 8.87 6.53
CA PRO A 36 -5.39 9.23 7.94
C PRO A 36 -3.95 9.30 8.45
N GLU A 37 -3.11 8.33 8.08
CA GLU A 37 -1.72 8.24 8.53
C GLU A 37 -0.86 9.38 7.97
N LEU A 38 -1.03 9.69 6.69
CA LEU A 38 -0.42 10.85 6.04
C LEU A 38 -0.85 12.15 6.75
N THR A 39 -2.13 12.26 7.09
CA THR A 39 -2.66 13.41 7.83
C THR A 39 -2.00 13.53 9.20
N ILE A 40 -1.92 12.44 9.96
CA ILE A 40 -1.26 12.40 11.28
C ILE A 40 0.22 12.75 11.14
N ALA A 41 0.92 12.21 10.14
CA ALA A 41 2.33 12.49 9.89
C ALA A 41 2.54 13.98 9.58
N LEU A 42 1.77 14.56 8.66
CA LEU A 42 1.84 15.99 8.31
C LEU A 42 1.55 16.91 9.50
N LEU A 43 0.58 16.56 10.35
CA LEU A 43 0.29 17.30 11.58
C LEU A 43 1.43 17.14 12.61
N SER A 44 2.07 15.98 12.65
CA SER A 44 3.17 15.66 13.58
C SER A 44 4.49 16.31 13.19
N VAL A 45 4.70 16.65 11.91
CA VAL A 45 5.88 17.43 11.45
C VAL A 45 5.98 18.76 12.21
N LYS A 46 4.84 19.38 12.57
CA LYS A 46 4.83 20.62 13.37
C LYS A 46 5.40 20.44 14.79
N LYS A 47 5.44 19.21 15.30
CA LYS A 47 6.02 18.87 16.62
C LYS A 47 7.47 18.40 16.46
N SER A 48 7.70 17.42 15.59
CA SER A 48 9.04 16.89 15.28
C SER A 48 8.99 16.02 14.02
N GLU A 49 9.94 16.21 13.12
CA GLU A 49 10.11 15.39 11.90
C GLU A 49 10.28 13.90 12.25
N GLY A 50 10.98 13.59 13.36
CA GLY A 50 11.18 12.21 13.81
C GLY A 50 9.90 11.51 14.23
N VAL A 51 8.92 12.24 14.80
CA VAL A 51 7.61 11.68 15.16
C VAL A 51 6.81 11.35 13.90
N ALA A 52 6.82 12.24 12.90
CA ALA A 52 6.14 12.00 11.63
C ALA A 52 6.69 10.77 10.90
N ILE A 53 8.02 10.62 10.86
CA ILE A 53 8.67 9.44 10.26
C ILE A 53 8.37 8.19 11.08
N GLY A 54 8.44 8.27 12.41
CA GLY A 54 8.10 7.16 13.30
C GLY A 54 6.68 6.65 13.08
N THR A 55 5.71 7.54 12.87
CA THR A 55 4.34 7.15 12.51
C THR A 55 4.30 6.42 11.17
N LEU A 56 4.90 6.97 10.12
CA LEU A 56 4.86 6.37 8.78
C LEU A 56 5.57 5.01 8.70
N VAL A 57 6.71 4.86 9.39
CA VAL A 57 7.45 3.59 9.45
C VAL A 57 6.74 2.58 10.32
N GLY A 58 6.21 3.02 11.47
CA GLY A 58 5.47 2.17 12.40
C GLY A 58 4.27 1.50 11.72
N SER A 59 3.47 2.27 10.98
CA SER A 59 2.32 1.74 10.22
C SER A 59 2.73 0.64 9.23
N ASN A 60 3.82 0.83 8.48
CA ASN A 60 4.32 -0.20 7.55
C ASN A 60 4.76 -1.51 8.23
N ILE A 61 5.02 -1.49 9.54
CA ILE A 61 5.28 -2.70 10.34
C ILE A 61 3.98 -3.26 10.87
N THR A 62 3.15 -2.42 11.49
CA THR A 62 1.90 -2.83 12.15
C THR A 62 0.89 -3.40 11.16
N ASP A 63 0.73 -2.80 9.99
CA ASP A 63 -0.27 -3.22 9.00
C ASP A 63 -0.09 -4.68 8.55
N PRO A 64 1.06 -5.10 8.01
CA PRO A 64 1.21 -6.49 7.61
C PRO A 64 1.35 -7.45 8.78
N THR A 65 1.98 -7.06 9.90
CA THR A 65 2.27 -8.02 10.98
C THR A 65 1.08 -8.23 11.92
N LEU A 66 0.45 -7.15 12.34
CA LEU A 66 -0.65 -7.18 13.30
C LEU A 66 -1.98 -7.44 12.59
N SER A 67 -2.30 -6.69 11.52
CA SER A 67 -3.62 -6.80 10.89
C SER A 67 -3.79 -8.14 10.18
N ILE A 68 -2.80 -8.61 9.41
CA ILE A 68 -2.86 -9.94 8.79
C ILE A 68 -2.81 -11.04 9.85
N GLY A 69 -1.97 -10.89 10.88
CA GLY A 69 -1.87 -11.85 11.98
C GLY A 69 -3.20 -12.05 12.72
N ILE A 70 -3.86 -10.96 13.11
CA ILE A 70 -5.18 -11.02 13.75
C ILE A 70 -6.24 -11.56 12.78
N ALA A 71 -6.25 -11.09 11.53
CA ALA A 71 -7.22 -11.55 10.54
C ALA A 71 -7.12 -13.07 10.34
N ALA A 72 -5.90 -13.61 10.21
CA ALA A 72 -5.66 -15.05 10.06
C ALA A 72 -6.05 -15.87 11.30
N LEU A 73 -5.95 -15.30 12.51
CA LEU A 73 -6.44 -15.94 13.74
C LEU A 73 -7.96 -16.02 13.81
N VAL A 74 -8.66 -15.01 13.28
CA VAL A 74 -10.13 -14.97 13.25
C VAL A 74 -10.67 -15.85 12.12
N HIS A 75 -10.09 -15.75 10.93
CA HIS A 75 -10.46 -16.53 9.75
C HIS A 75 -9.24 -16.72 8.86
N PRO A 76 -8.83 -17.97 8.55
CA PRO A 76 -7.74 -18.24 7.62
C PRO A 76 -7.91 -17.46 6.31
N LEU A 77 -6.87 -16.72 5.91
CA LEU A 77 -6.88 -15.92 4.69
C LEU A 77 -6.31 -16.74 3.55
N GLU A 78 -7.09 -16.91 2.48
CA GLU A 78 -6.66 -17.58 1.26
C GLU A 78 -6.63 -16.61 0.08
N VAL A 79 -5.61 -16.74 -0.77
CA VAL A 79 -5.51 -15.96 -2.01
C VAL A 79 -5.92 -16.87 -3.16
N SER A 80 -6.87 -16.41 -4.00
CA SER A 80 -7.29 -17.16 -5.19
C SER A 80 -6.13 -17.37 -6.17
N ALA A 81 -6.21 -18.38 -7.04
CA ALA A 81 -5.14 -18.63 -8.03
C ALA A 81 -4.84 -17.41 -8.91
N ALA A 82 -5.87 -16.71 -9.39
CA ALA A 82 -5.71 -15.47 -10.14
C ALA A 82 -5.09 -14.34 -9.30
N GLY A 83 -5.47 -14.25 -8.02
CA GLY A 83 -4.87 -13.32 -7.06
C GLY A 83 -3.40 -13.63 -6.80
N TRP A 84 -3.03 -14.91 -6.74
CA TRP A 84 -1.67 -15.36 -6.48
C TRP A 84 -0.71 -14.96 -7.61
N THR A 85 -1.11 -15.10 -8.87
CA THR A 85 -0.28 -14.68 -10.02
C THR A 85 0.08 -13.20 -9.96
N ILE A 86 -0.90 -12.33 -9.70
CA ILE A 86 -0.66 -10.89 -9.58
C ILE A 86 0.15 -10.57 -8.30
N THR A 87 -0.16 -11.25 -7.20
CA THR A 87 0.50 -11.01 -5.91
C THR A 87 1.97 -11.39 -5.95
N SER A 88 2.29 -12.59 -6.41
CA SER A 88 3.66 -13.09 -6.51
C SER A 88 4.47 -12.42 -7.62
N GLY A 89 3.85 -12.15 -8.78
CA GLY A 89 4.54 -11.58 -9.93
C GLY A 89 4.76 -10.06 -9.87
N LEU A 90 3.90 -9.33 -9.15
CA LEU A 90 3.94 -7.86 -9.15
C LEU A 90 3.91 -7.24 -7.76
N ILE A 91 2.94 -7.60 -6.90
CA ILE A 91 2.73 -6.90 -5.62
C ILE A 91 3.89 -7.15 -4.64
N ILE A 92 4.32 -8.41 -4.48
CA ILE A 92 5.43 -8.78 -3.59
C ILE A 92 6.74 -8.12 -4.05
N PRO A 93 7.17 -8.26 -5.33
CA PRO A 93 8.39 -7.60 -5.80
C PRO A 93 8.34 -6.08 -5.66
N ALA A 94 7.22 -5.44 -6.01
CA ALA A 94 7.07 -3.98 -5.89
C ALA A 94 7.16 -3.52 -4.44
N THR A 95 6.57 -4.28 -3.51
CA THR A 95 6.66 -4.01 -2.06
C THR A 95 8.11 -4.09 -1.58
N ILE A 96 8.82 -5.17 -1.93
CA ILE A 96 10.23 -5.38 -1.54
C ILE A 96 11.12 -4.25 -2.07
N VAL A 97 10.98 -3.90 -3.35
CA VAL A 97 11.78 -2.83 -3.97
C VAL A 97 11.47 -1.49 -3.32
N SER A 98 10.20 -1.14 -3.15
CA SER A 98 9.80 0.17 -2.61
C SER A 98 10.24 0.34 -1.16
N ILE A 99 10.03 -0.67 -0.31
CA ILE A 99 10.50 -0.66 1.07
C ILE A 99 12.03 -0.64 1.12
N GLY A 100 12.71 -1.43 0.28
CA GLY A 100 14.17 -1.45 0.22
C GLY A 100 14.78 -0.09 -0.13
N VAL A 101 14.20 0.62 -1.09
CA VAL A 101 14.61 1.99 -1.46
C VAL A 101 14.32 2.97 -0.33
N ALA A 102 13.14 2.88 0.32
CA ALA A 102 12.81 3.74 1.45
C ALA A 102 13.79 3.55 2.63
N LEU A 103 14.14 2.30 2.96
CA LEU A 103 15.11 1.96 4.00
C LEU A 103 16.52 2.44 3.65
N LEU A 104 16.91 2.39 2.37
CA LEU A 104 18.19 2.94 1.92
C LEU A 104 18.29 4.44 2.18
N PHE A 105 17.22 5.20 1.89
CA PHE A 105 17.15 6.64 2.16
C PHE A 105 17.08 6.96 3.66
N MET A 106 16.58 6.07 4.50
CA MET A 106 16.60 6.27 5.95
C MET A 106 18.02 6.27 6.54
N ARG A 107 18.99 5.62 5.88
CA ARG A 107 20.39 5.59 6.36
C ARG A 107 21.06 6.97 6.39
N THR A 108 20.55 7.95 5.65
CA THR A 108 21.04 9.33 5.70
C THR A 108 20.40 10.11 6.85
N ASN A 109 20.57 9.61 8.09
CA ASN A 109 20.06 10.22 9.33
C ASN A 109 18.54 10.51 9.34
N TYR A 110 17.73 9.66 8.72
CA TYR A 110 16.26 9.85 8.61
C TYR A 110 15.83 11.18 7.99
N ARG A 111 16.70 11.84 7.19
CA ARG A 111 16.35 13.08 6.51
C ARG A 111 15.94 12.82 5.07
N PHE A 112 14.62 12.77 4.84
CA PHE A 112 14.07 12.63 3.50
C PHE A 112 14.11 13.95 2.73
N ARG A 113 14.90 13.98 1.65
CA ARG A 113 14.96 15.13 0.73
C ARG A 113 13.81 15.08 -0.27
N ARG A 114 13.44 16.25 -0.83
CA ARG A 114 12.39 16.33 -1.88
C ARG A 114 12.63 15.39 -3.06
N ARG A 115 13.89 15.15 -3.43
CA ARG A 115 14.26 14.22 -4.51
C ARG A 115 14.00 12.75 -4.15
N GLU A 116 14.29 12.36 -2.92
CA GLU A 116 14.03 11.01 -2.40
C GLU A 116 12.52 10.75 -2.33
N GLY A 117 11.75 11.73 -1.84
CA GLY A 117 10.29 11.68 -1.87
C GLY A 117 9.74 11.57 -3.31
N ALA A 118 10.25 12.36 -4.25
CA ALA A 118 9.83 12.28 -5.65
C ALA A 118 10.15 10.92 -6.28
N MET A 119 11.29 10.32 -5.93
CA MET A 119 11.66 8.97 -6.39
C MET A 119 10.72 7.90 -5.83
N LEU A 120 10.38 7.95 -4.54
CA LEU A 120 9.43 7.02 -3.92
C LEU A 120 8.02 7.15 -4.53
N ILE A 121 7.56 8.38 -4.78
CA ILE A 121 6.28 8.62 -5.48
C ILE A 121 6.35 8.05 -6.90
N SER A 122 7.47 8.24 -7.60
CA SER A 122 7.64 7.71 -8.96
C SER A 122 7.59 6.18 -8.99
N LEU A 123 8.20 5.50 -8.01
CA LEU A 123 8.11 4.04 -7.86
C LEU A 123 6.66 3.58 -7.65
N TYR A 124 5.92 4.29 -6.80
CA TYR A 124 4.50 4.01 -6.59
C TYR A 124 3.67 4.22 -7.87
N LEU A 125 3.90 5.29 -8.62
CA LEU A 125 3.22 5.53 -9.90
C LEU A 125 3.54 4.45 -10.93
N VAL A 126 4.80 4.02 -11.03
CA VAL A 126 5.20 2.91 -11.89
C VAL A 126 4.47 1.63 -11.48
N PHE A 127 4.40 1.32 -10.19
CA PHE A 127 3.63 0.18 -9.69
C PHE A 127 2.16 0.25 -10.11
N LEU A 128 1.50 1.41 -9.96
CA LEU A 128 0.11 1.58 -10.40
C LEU A 128 -0.08 1.37 -11.91
N VAL A 129 0.85 1.88 -12.73
CA VAL A 129 0.80 1.66 -14.18
C VAL A 129 0.97 0.19 -14.51
N LEU A 130 1.94 -0.50 -13.91
CA LEU A 130 2.15 -1.93 -14.11
C LEU A 130 0.93 -2.75 -13.67
N LEU A 131 0.29 -2.38 -12.56
CA LEU A 131 -0.93 -3.03 -12.07
C LEU A 131 -2.09 -2.83 -13.05
N ALA A 132 -2.23 -1.63 -13.62
CA ALA A 132 -3.25 -1.33 -14.62
C ALA A 132 -3.02 -2.08 -15.95
N LEU A 133 -1.77 -2.19 -16.40
CA LEU A 133 -1.41 -2.95 -17.60
C LEU A 133 -1.59 -4.46 -17.41
N GLN A 134 -1.26 -4.97 -16.21
CA GLN A 134 -1.50 -6.36 -15.85
C GLN A 134 -3.00 -6.70 -15.89
N ARG A 135 -3.86 -5.79 -15.41
CA ARG A 135 -5.32 -5.94 -15.49
C ARG A 135 -5.82 -6.03 -16.93
N ASN A 136 -5.23 -5.28 -17.86
CA ASN A 136 -5.59 -5.32 -19.27
C ASN A 136 -5.06 -6.58 -19.99
N GLY A 137 -4.49 -7.56 -19.24
CA GLY A 137 -3.96 -8.80 -19.78
C GLY A 137 -2.65 -8.63 -20.57
N THR A 138 -1.95 -7.50 -20.39
CA THR A 138 -0.83 -7.12 -21.26
C THR A 138 0.53 -7.65 -20.77
N ILE A 139 0.68 -8.02 -19.49
CA ILE A 139 2.00 -8.28 -18.88
C ILE A 139 2.20 -9.75 -18.45
N LEU A 140 1.32 -10.34 -17.65
CA LEU A 140 1.34 -11.76 -17.30
C LEU A 140 0.10 -12.42 -17.91
N ALA A 141 0.22 -12.88 -19.14
CA ALA A 141 -0.73 -13.78 -19.79
C ALA A 141 -0.15 -15.20 -19.75
N THR A 142 -0.29 -15.86 -18.60
CA THR A 142 -0.04 -17.30 -18.41
C THR A 142 -0.83 -17.79 -17.21
#